data_AF-A0A423H8A4-F1
#
_entry.id   AF-A0A423H8A4-F1
#
_cell.length_a   1.000
_cell.length_b   1.000
_cell.length_c   1.000
_cell.angle_alpha   90.00
_cell.angle_beta   90.00
_cell.angle_gamma   90.00
#
_symmetry.space_group_name_H-M   'P 1'
#
loop_
_entity.id
_entity.type
_entity.pdbx_description
1 polymer ?
#
loop_
_entity_poly.entity_id
_entity_poly.type
_entity_poly.pdbx_seq_one_letter_code
_entity_poly.pdbx_strand_id
1 'polypeptide(L)'
;MSMKLIVGDFFKCLTTALFFVLIYGASFSLLYWFLGLNQALSHFAAFCVVMTFCQWLNVQHSDSDSDSSSDALYLLVTSILAGVSLSISIVADFSGLSGWASLLIGCTCGVIGAVVYSGTFFRNPGA
;
A
#
# COMPACT_ATOMS: atom_id res chain seq x y z
N MET A 1 -20.11 -11.29 22.08
CA MET A 1 -19.17 -11.52 20.95
C MET A 1 -18.12 -10.42 21.06
N SER A 2 -16.93 -10.79 21.52
CA SER A 2 -16.23 -10.03 22.57
C SER A 2 -15.19 -9.04 22.02
N MET A 3 -15.22 -7.82 22.57
CA MET A 3 -14.40 -6.62 22.33
C MET A 3 -12.89 -6.85 22.09
N LYS A 4 -12.34 -8.01 22.48
CA LYS A 4 -10.96 -8.44 22.20
C LYS A 4 -10.66 -8.68 20.71
N LEU A 5 -11.64 -9.15 19.93
CA LEU A 5 -11.45 -9.37 18.48
C LEU A 5 -11.28 -8.02 17.74
N ILE A 6 -12.08 -7.02 18.12
CA ILE A 6 -12.04 -5.68 17.53
C ILE A 6 -10.71 -4.97 17.82
N VAL A 7 -10.20 -5.10 19.05
CA VAL A 7 -8.92 -4.48 19.44
C VAL A 7 -7.74 -5.17 18.75
N GLY A 8 -7.76 -6.51 18.65
CA GLY A 8 -6.71 -7.25 17.95
C GLY A 8 -6.61 -6.91 16.46
N ASP A 9 -7.75 -6.81 15.78
CA ASP A 9 -7.81 -6.45 14.36
C ASP A 9 -7.47 -4.97 14.13
N PHE A 10 -7.80 -4.09 15.08
CA PHE A 10 -7.41 -2.68 15.07
C PHE A 10 -5.90 -2.52 15.17
N PHE A 11 -5.24 -3.20 16.12
CA PHE A 11 -3.78 -3.13 16.25
C PHE A 11 -3.07 -3.68 15.01
N LYS A 12 -3.56 -4.78 14.42
CA LYS A 12 -3.02 -5.29 13.15
C LYS A 12 -3.14 -4.27 12.02
N CYS A 13 -4.33 -3.69 11.82
CA CYS A 13 -4.53 -2.65 10.81
C CYS A 13 -3.64 -1.43 11.05
N LEU A 14 -3.52 -0.98 12.31
CA LEU A 14 -2.67 0.15 12.67
C LEU A 14 -1.20 -0.14 12.40
N THR A 15 -0.70 -1.31 12.79
CA THR A 15 0.69 -1.71 12.56
C THR A 15 0.97 -1.82 11.06
N THR A 16 0.09 -2.44 10.28
CA THR A 16 0.23 -2.51 8.81
C THR A 16 0.21 -1.12 8.18
N ALA A 17 -0.69 -0.23 8.61
CA ALA A 17 -0.74 1.15 8.12
C ALA A 17 0.53 1.94 8.47
N LEU A 18 1.08 1.77 9.67
CA LEU A 18 2.33 2.41 10.07
C LEU A 18 3.52 1.91 9.25
N PHE A 19 3.64 0.60 9.02
CA PHE A 19 4.67 0.05 8.15
C PHE A 19 4.52 0.53 6.72
N PHE A 20 3.29 0.60 6.21
CA PHE A 20 3.01 1.16 4.89
C PHE A 20 3.54 2.60 4.80
N VAL A 21 3.14 3.47 5.72
CA VAL A 21 3.57 4.89 5.72
C VAL A 21 5.08 5.03 5.86
N LEU A 22 5.71 4.20 6.70
CA LEU A 22 7.15 4.23 6.92
C LEU A 22 7.91 3.85 5.64
N ILE A 23 7.56 2.72 5.02
CA ILE A 23 8.24 2.23 3.81
C ILE A 23 7.92 3.16 2.63
N TYR A 24 6.65 3.53 2.44
CA TYR A 24 6.24 4.43 1.37
C TYR A 24 6.93 5.78 1.48
N GLY A 25 6.90 6.38 2.68
CA GLY A 25 7.50 7.67 2.96
C GLY A 25 9.02 7.63 2.78
N ALA A 26 9.71 6.60 3.28
CA ALA A 26 11.14 6.45 3.12
C ALA A 26 11.53 6.27 1.64
N SER A 27 10.84 5.39 0.91
CA SER A 27 11.09 5.16 -0.51
C SER A 27 10.82 6.42 -1.34
N PHE A 28 9.70 7.10 -1.12
CA PHE A 28 9.40 8.36 -1.81
C PHE A 28 10.45 9.42 -1.50
N SER A 29 10.82 9.58 -0.22
CA SER A 29 11.80 10.58 0.19
C SER A 29 13.15 10.38 -0.49
N LEU A 30 13.59 9.14 -0.58
CA LEU A 30 14.85 8.76 -1.20
C LEU A 30 14.81 9.00 -2.72
N LEU A 31 13.71 8.66 -3.37
CA LEU A 31 13.55 8.85 -4.82
C LEU A 31 13.39 10.32 -5.20
N TYR A 32 12.54 11.05 -4.48
CA TYR A 32 12.19 12.42 -4.81
C TYR A 32 13.28 13.42 -4.39
N TRP A 33 13.72 13.38 -3.12
CA TRP A 33 14.69 14.36 -2.62
C TRP A 33 16.15 13.97 -2.86
N PHE A 34 16.50 12.69 -2.79
CA PHE A 34 17.89 12.25 -2.93
C PHE A 34 18.27 11.96 -4.39
N LEU A 35 17.37 11.34 -5.17
CA LEU A 35 17.62 11.00 -6.57
C LEU A 35 17.05 12.05 -7.55
N GLY A 36 16.25 12.99 -7.07
CA GLY A 36 15.67 14.06 -7.90
C GLY A 36 14.68 13.55 -8.95
N LEU A 37 14.07 12.38 -8.73
CA LEU A 37 13.05 11.85 -9.63
C LEU A 37 11.80 12.71 -9.59
N ASN A 38 11.05 12.70 -10.70
CA ASN A 38 9.73 13.32 -10.73
C ASN A 38 8.83 12.71 -9.64
N GLN A 39 7.94 13.53 -9.11
CA GLN A 39 7.08 13.16 -8.00
C GLN A 39 6.15 11.99 -8.37
N ALA A 40 5.61 11.95 -9.59
CA ALA A 40 4.84 10.81 -10.10
C ALA A 40 5.64 9.50 -10.15
N LEU A 41 6.88 9.54 -10.65
CA LEU A 41 7.75 8.36 -10.69
C LEU A 41 8.13 7.89 -9.28
N SER A 42 8.40 8.84 -8.39
CA SER A 42 8.73 8.55 -6.98
C SER A 42 7.56 7.91 -6.24
N HIS A 43 6.34 8.40 -6.45
CA HIS A 43 5.12 7.81 -5.89
C HIS A 43 4.85 6.41 -6.42
N PHE A 44 5.01 6.20 -7.73
CA PHE A 44 4.83 4.90 -8.36
C PHE A 44 5.83 3.87 -7.84
N ALA A 45 7.12 4.21 -7.83
CA ALA A 45 8.15 3.31 -7.34
C ALA A 45 8.01 3.02 -5.84
N ALA A 46 7.69 4.03 -5.01
CA ALA A 46 7.41 3.83 -3.59
C ALA A 46 6.19 2.90 -3.38
N PHE A 47 5.14 3.05 -4.19
CA PHE A 47 3.98 2.16 -4.16
C PHE A 47 4.37 0.72 -4.48
N CYS A 48 5.14 0.50 -5.55
CA CYS A 48 5.61 -0.83 -5.95
C CYS A 48 6.44 -1.52 -4.85
N VAL A 49 7.35 -0.78 -4.20
CA VAL A 49 8.16 -1.32 -3.08
C VAL A 49 7.26 -1.79 -1.94
N VAL A 50 6.26 -0.99 -1.57
CA VAL A 50 5.35 -1.33 -0.47
C VAL A 50 4.47 -2.52 -0.82
N MET A 51 3.92 -2.59 -2.04
CA MET A 51 3.10 -3.74 -2.44
C MET A 51 3.94 -5.02 -2.48
N THR A 52 5.18 -4.95 -2.96
CA THR A 52 6.11 -6.10 -2.93
C THR A 52 6.35 -6.57 -1.49
N PHE A 53 6.53 -5.64 -0.56
CA PHE A 53 6.68 -5.96 0.85
C PHE A 53 5.42 -6.58 1.46
N CYS A 54 4.23 -6.05 1.13
CA CYS A 54 2.96 -6.62 1.56
C CYS A 54 2.76 -8.04 1.03
N GLN A 55 3.10 -8.29 -0.25
CA GLN A 55 3.06 -9.63 -0.83
C GLN A 55 4.01 -10.58 -0.10
N TRP A 56 5.25 -10.14 0.15
CA TRP A 56 6.23 -10.93 0.89
C TRP A 56 5.75 -11.30 2.29
N LEU A 57 5.13 -10.36 3.03
CA LEU A 57 4.53 -10.65 4.33
C LEU A 57 3.37 -11.64 4.25
N ASN A 58 2.51 -11.53 3.23
CA ASN A 58 1.39 -12.45 3.03
C ASN A 58 1.88 -13.87 2.74
N VAL A 59 2.92 -14.03 1.91
CA VAL A 59 3.53 -15.34 1.61
C VAL A 59 4.17 -15.96 2.86
N GLN A 60 4.81 -15.16 3.72
CA GLN A 60 5.43 -15.66 4.95
C GLN A 60 4.43 -16.06 6.05
N HIS A 61 3.22 -15.50 6.03
CA HIS A 61 2.18 -15.77 7.05
C HIS A 61 1.07 -16.71 6.59
N SER A 62 0.90 -16.95 5.28
CA SER A 62 0.03 -18.01 4.78
C SER A 62 0.77 -19.34 4.81
N ASP A 63 0.32 -20.24 5.69
CA ASP A 63 0.68 -21.66 5.61
C ASP A 63 0.37 -22.18 4.19
N SER A 64 1.31 -22.95 3.67
CA SER A 64 1.57 -23.20 2.25
C SER A 64 0.51 -24.02 1.50
N ASP A 65 -0.69 -23.46 1.26
CA ASP A 65 -1.74 -24.12 0.44
C ASP A 65 -2.51 -23.20 -0.52
N SER A 66 -2.03 -21.99 -0.82
CA SER A 66 -2.78 -21.05 -1.67
C SER A 66 -2.53 -21.21 -3.18
N ASP A 67 -3.61 -21.60 -3.88
CA ASP A 67 -3.77 -21.65 -5.33
C ASP A 67 -3.25 -20.40 -6.06
N SER A 68 -2.51 -20.65 -7.16
CA SER A 68 -2.00 -19.65 -8.13
C SER A 68 -3.02 -18.60 -8.62
N SER A 69 -4.32 -18.85 -8.46
CA SER A 69 -5.40 -17.92 -8.81
C SER A 69 -5.44 -16.68 -7.89
N SER A 70 -4.97 -16.78 -6.65
CA SER A 70 -4.94 -15.63 -5.72
C SER A 70 -3.82 -14.63 -6.07
N ASP A 71 -2.70 -15.11 -6.60
CA ASP A 71 -1.57 -14.26 -7.01
C ASP A 71 -1.90 -13.40 -8.24
N ALA A 72 -2.60 -13.97 -9.23
CA ALA A 72 -3.03 -13.23 -10.41
C ALA A 72 -4.04 -12.13 -10.06
N LEU A 73 -4.96 -12.40 -9.15
CA LEU A 73 -5.95 -11.44 -8.68
C LEU A 73 -5.29 -10.34 -7.83
N TYR A 74 -4.29 -10.71 -7.02
CA TYR A 74 -3.44 -9.75 -6.32
C TYR A 74 -2.73 -8.81 -7.29
N LEU A 75 -2.02 -9.34 -8.29
CA LEU A 75 -1.33 -8.54 -9.31
C LEU A 75 -2.30 -7.65 -10.09
N LEU A 76 -3.50 -8.13 -10.39
CA LEU A 76 -4.52 -7.34 -11.07
C LEU A 76 -5.03 -6.18 -10.19
N VAL A 77 -5.37 -6.44 -8.93
CA VAL A 77 -5.84 -5.38 -8.01
C VAL A 77 -4.73 -4.37 -7.72
N THR A 78 -3.51 -4.85 -7.47
CA THR A 78 -2.35 -3.98 -7.22
C THR A 78 -1.98 -3.14 -8.43
N SER A 79 -2.07 -3.68 -9.66
CA SER A 79 -1.80 -2.92 -10.89
C SER A 79 -2.86 -1.84 -11.15
N ILE A 80 -4.14 -2.13 -10.90
CA ILE A 80 -5.20 -1.11 -10.97
C ILE A 80 -4.95 -0.01 -9.95
N LEU A 81 -4.62 -0.37 -8.69
CA LEU A 81 -4.34 0.60 -7.63
C LEU A 81 -3.10 1.44 -7.95
N ALA A 82 -2.06 0.81 -8.52
CA ALA A 82 -0.87 1.49 -9.00
C ALA A 82 -1.20 2.47 -10.12
N GLY A 83 -2.04 2.08 -11.09
CA GLY A 83 -2.48 2.94 -12.18
C GLY A 83 -3.29 4.16 -11.70
N VAL A 84 -4.20 3.96 -10.75
CA VAL A 84 -4.96 5.06 -10.11
C VAL A 84 -4.02 5.99 -9.36
N SER A 85 -3.09 5.44 -8.57
CA SER A 85 -2.08 6.21 -7.84
C SER A 85 -1.23 7.06 -8.78
N LEU A 86 -0.71 6.44 -9.85
CA LEU A 86 0.10 7.12 -10.87
C LEU A 86 -0.67 8.25 -11.56
N SER A 87 -1.94 8.01 -11.90
CA SER A 87 -2.81 9.02 -12.52
C SER A 87 -3.00 10.24 -11.61
N ILE A 88 -3.25 10.02 -10.32
CA ILE A 88 -3.38 11.11 -9.33
C ILE A 88 -2.05 11.86 -9.18
N SER A 89 -0.92 11.14 -9.14
CA SER A 89 0.39 11.76 -9.01
C SER A 89 0.79 12.57 -10.25
N ILE A 90 0.45 12.13 -11.47
CA ILE A 90 0.65 12.92 -12.69
C ILE A 90 -0.13 14.24 -12.60
N VAL A 91 -1.40 14.19 -12.18
CA VAL A 91 -2.22 15.40 -12.02
C VAL A 91 -1.63 16.33 -10.95
N ALA A 92 -1.09 15.77 -9.87
CA ALA A 92 -0.40 16.54 -8.84
C ALA A 92 0.87 17.23 -9.36
N ASP A 93 1.64 16.54 -10.22
CA ASP A 93 2.85 17.10 -10.86
C ASP A 93 2.49 18.25 -11.80
N PHE A 94 1.44 18.09 -12.62
CA PHE A 94 0.95 19.18 -13.48
C PHE A 94 0.40 20.37 -12.70
N SER A 95 -0.14 20.13 -11.50
CA SER A 95 -0.67 21.18 -10.63
C SER A 95 0.44 21.92 -9.84
N GLY A 96 1.70 21.49 -9.97
CA GLY A 96 2.82 22.05 -9.20
C GLY A 96 2.67 21.83 -7.70
N LEU A 97 2.00 20.74 -7.29
CA LEU A 97 1.75 20.47 -5.88
C LEU A 97 3.09 20.28 -5.14
N SER A 98 3.18 20.79 -3.92
CA SER A 98 4.35 20.54 -3.07
C SER A 98 4.54 19.05 -2.83
N GLY A 99 5.77 18.54 -2.95
CA GLY A 99 6.11 17.13 -2.69
C GLY A 99 5.72 16.65 -1.28
N TRP A 100 5.60 17.56 -0.31
CA TRP A 100 5.08 17.23 1.01
C TRP A 100 3.56 16.98 1.01
N ALA A 101 2.82 17.78 0.24
CA ALA A 101 1.38 17.61 0.09
C ALA A 101 1.06 16.33 -0.70
N SER A 102 1.83 16.04 -1.74
CA SER A 102 1.66 14.81 -2.52
C SER A 102 1.97 13.56 -1.69
N LEU A 103 3.00 13.62 -0.83
CA LEU A 103 3.33 12.55 0.12
C LEU A 103 2.18 12.28 1.10
N LEU A 104 1.58 13.32 1.68
CA LEU A 104 0.43 13.14 2.58
C LEU A 104 -0.78 12.52 1.88
N ILE A 105 -1.08 12.95 0.65
CA ILE A 105 -2.16 12.39 -0.16
C ILE A 105 -1.85 10.92 -0.48
N GLY A 106 -0.64 10.61 -0.93
CA GLY A 106 -0.19 9.25 -1.24
C GLY A 106 -0.26 8.31 -0.03
N CYS A 107 0.18 8.78 1.15
CA CYS A 107 0.05 8.04 2.40
C CYS A 107 -1.42 7.78 2.76
N THR A 108 -2.29 8.78 2.62
CA THR A 108 -3.72 8.64 2.96
C THR A 108 -4.41 7.65 2.02
N CYS A 109 -4.20 7.78 0.71
CA CYS A 109 -4.72 6.85 -0.30
C CYS A 109 -4.17 5.43 -0.11
N GLY A 110 -2.88 5.31 0.20
CA GLY A 110 -2.22 4.03 0.45
C GLY A 110 -2.73 3.33 1.71
N VAL A 111 -2.96 4.06 2.80
CA VAL A 111 -3.57 3.52 4.02
C VAL A 111 -5.02 3.09 3.77
N ILE A 112 -5.81 3.90 3.06
CA ILE A 112 -7.19 3.50 2.69
C ILE A 112 -7.15 2.22 1.84
N GLY A 113 -6.26 2.17 0.85
CA GLY A 113 -6.04 0.99 0.01
C GLY A 113 -5.65 -0.24 0.83
N ALA A 114 -4.72 -0.09 1.78
CA ALA A 114 -4.29 -1.17 2.68
C ALA A 114 -5.41 -1.62 3.62
N VAL A 115 -6.25 -0.70 4.13
CA VAL A 115 -7.41 -1.03 4.98
C VAL A 115 -8.49 -1.76 4.18
N VAL A 116 -8.81 -1.28 2.98
CA VAL A 116 -9.76 -1.95 2.08
C VAL A 116 -9.23 -3.34 1.71
N TYR A 117 -7.95 -3.42 1.33
CA TYR A 117 -7.30 -4.67 0.98
C TYR A 117 -7.28 -5.66 2.17
N SER A 118 -6.91 -5.22 3.36
CA SER A 118 -6.98 -6.04 4.57
C SER A 118 -8.42 -6.45 4.91
N GLY A 119 -9.39 -5.56 4.73
CA GLY A 119 -10.81 -5.87 4.93
C GLY A 119 -11.35 -6.91 3.94
N THR A 120 -10.75 -7.03 2.75
CA THR A 120 -11.10 -8.06 1.76
C THR A 120 -10.31 -9.36 1.92
N PHE A 121 -9.05 -9.32 2.38
CA PHE A 121 -8.15 -10.48 2.43
C PHE A 121 -7.99 -11.09 3.83
N PHE A 122 -7.98 -10.29 4.91
CA PHE A 122 -7.99 -10.81 6.29
C PHE A 122 -9.38 -11.24 6.77
N ARG A 123 -10.45 -10.88 6.04
CA ARG A 123 -11.82 -11.30 6.37
C ARG A 123 -12.17 -12.70 5.85
N ASN A 124 -11.18 -13.58 5.66
CA ASN A 124 -11.47 -15.02 5.62
C ASN A 124 -10.25 -15.92 5.91
N PRO A 125 -9.99 -16.28 7.18
CA PRO A 125 -9.30 -17.51 7.51
C PRO A 125 -10.29 -18.67 7.77
N GLY A 126 -11.46 -18.69 7.12
CA GLY A 126 -12.49 -19.69 7.43
C GLY A 126 -13.68 -19.77 6.47
N ALA A 127 -13.43 -19.79 5.16
CA ALA A 127 -14.32 -20.48 4.22
C ALA A 127 -13.68 -21.82 3.85
#